data_AF-A0A4R4Q7U7-F1
#
_entry.id   AF-A0A4R4Q7U7-F1
#
_cell.length_a   1.000
_cell.length_b   1.000
_cell.length_c   1.000
_cell.angle_alpha   90.00
_cell.angle_beta   90.00
_cell.angle_gamma   90.00
#
_symmetry.space_group_name_H-M   'P 1'
#
loop_
_entity.id
_entity.type
_entity.pdbx_description
1 polymer ?
#
loop_
_entity_poly.entity_id
_entity_poly.type
_entity_poly.pdbx_seq_one_letter_code
_entity_poly.pdbx_strand_id
1 'polypeptide(L)'
;MFVNVLRFRFKEGVTAEEQDEVLTVMRRTASLESSVLGVVGADLGDPAEGFTHAYLAVIADLDAFKRYTWDPVHLSGDEVIMDKLEKMSAVRFSDDDPAIGQAMYAEVAAKRERFPVWSKRVGELFGEDSLA
;
A
#
# COMPACT_ATOMS: atom_id res chain seq x y z
N MET A 1 14.57 8.69 3.26
CA MET A 1 13.10 8.80 3.16
C MET A 1 12.54 7.74 2.24
N PHE A 2 11.44 7.07 2.59
CA PHE A 2 10.79 6.10 1.71
C PHE A 2 9.65 6.72 0.93
N VAL A 3 9.61 6.43 -0.37
CA VAL A 3 8.48 6.70 -1.24
C VAL A 3 7.85 5.38 -1.62
N ASN A 4 6.56 5.20 -1.29
CA ASN A 4 5.77 4.05 -1.71
C ASN A 4 4.62 4.52 -2.60
N VAL A 5 4.75 4.24 -3.90
CA VAL A 5 3.68 4.45 -4.89
C VAL A 5 3.03 3.12 -5.14
N LEU A 6 1.72 3.03 -4.95
CA LEU A 6 0.90 1.89 -5.36
C LEU A 6 -0.03 2.33 -6.48
N ARG A 7 -0.18 1.50 -7.50
CA ARG A 7 -1.24 1.65 -8.52
C ARG A 7 -2.15 0.46 -8.41
N PHE A 8 -3.45 0.67 -8.51
CA PHE A 8 -4.43 -0.39 -8.27
C PHE A 8 -5.68 -0.24 -9.13
N ARG A 9 -6.44 -1.34 -9.18
CA ARG A 9 -7.76 -1.40 -9.81
C ARG A 9 -8.71 -2.17 -8.89
N PHE A 10 -9.96 -1.70 -8.82
CA PHE A 10 -11.05 -2.40 -8.15
C PHE A 10 -11.55 -3.60 -8.95
N LYS A 11 -12.03 -4.63 -8.26
CA LYS A 11 -12.74 -5.76 -8.88
C LYS A 11 -13.97 -5.28 -9.63
N GLU A 12 -14.35 -6.03 -10.66
CA GLU A 12 -15.65 -5.84 -11.31
C GLU A 12 -16.78 -6.02 -10.30
N GLY A 13 -17.80 -5.15 -10.38
CA GLY A 13 -18.97 -5.18 -9.49
C GLY A 13 -18.83 -4.37 -8.20
N VAL A 14 -17.65 -3.85 -7.86
CA VAL A 14 -17.51 -2.90 -6.73
C VAL A 14 -18.18 -1.58 -7.10
N THR A 15 -19.21 -1.22 -6.33
CA THR A 15 -20.03 -0.03 -6.56
C THR A 15 -19.26 1.26 -6.31
N ALA A 16 -19.75 2.39 -6.82
CA ALA A 16 -19.12 3.69 -6.60
C ALA A 16 -19.06 4.08 -5.11
N GLU A 17 -20.05 3.68 -4.32
CA GLU A 17 -20.08 3.93 -2.87
C GLU A 17 -18.99 3.13 -2.14
N GLU A 18 -18.85 1.84 -2.46
CA GLU A 18 -17.78 1.00 -1.91
C GLU A 18 -16.38 1.48 -2.34
N GLN A 19 -16.25 1.98 -3.58
CA GLN A 19 -14.99 2.59 -4.03
C GLN A 19 -14.66 3.84 -3.22
N ASP A 20 -15.64 4.72 -2.98
CA ASP A 20 -15.41 5.93 -2.18
C ASP A 20 -15.06 5.62 -0.72
N GLU A 21 -15.68 4.58 -0.14
CA GLU A 21 -15.31 4.06 1.18
C GLU A 21 -13.83 3.63 1.21
N VAL A 22 -13.41 2.79 0.26
CA VAL A 22 -12.02 2.33 0.15
C VAL A 22 -11.07 3.51 -0.03
N LEU A 23 -11.39 4.45 -0.92
CA LEU A 23 -10.56 5.63 -1.16
C LEU A 23 -10.46 6.52 0.09
N THR A 24 -11.53 6.63 0.87
CA THR A 24 -11.54 7.35 2.15
C THR A 24 -10.62 6.68 3.17
N VAL A 25 -10.69 5.35 3.30
CA VAL A 25 -9.79 4.58 4.18
C VAL A 25 -8.33 4.74 3.73
N MET A 26 -8.06 4.65 2.44
CA MET A 26 -6.71 4.87 1.90
C MET A 26 -6.19 6.28 2.20
N ARG A 27 -7.00 7.32 1.99
CA ARG A 27 -6.60 8.72 2.30
C ARG A 27 -6.30 8.90 3.78
N ARG A 28 -7.12 8.32 4.65
CA ARG A 28 -6.90 8.31 6.11
C ARG A 28 -5.54 7.68 6.44
N THR A 29 -5.24 6.51 5.88
CA THR A 29 -3.96 5.83 6.10
C THR A 29 -2.78 6.64 5.54
N ALA A 30 -2.89 7.21 4.33
CA ALA A 30 -1.84 8.04 3.73
C ALA A 30 -1.56 9.33 4.51
N SER A 31 -2.49 9.76 5.35
CA SER A 31 -2.43 10.98 6.17
C SER A 31 -2.09 10.71 7.63
N LEU A 32 -1.61 9.50 7.98
CA LEU A 32 -1.09 9.21 9.31
C LEU A 32 0.06 10.14 9.66
N GLU A 33 0.25 10.44 10.95
CA GLU A 33 1.32 11.32 11.44
C GLU A 33 2.74 10.82 11.08
N SER A 34 2.89 9.52 10.87
CA SER A 34 4.11 8.88 10.37
C SER A 34 4.37 9.12 8.87
N SER A 35 3.43 9.72 8.14
CA SER A 35 3.55 10.11 6.73
C SER A 35 3.82 11.62 6.60
N VAL A 36 4.82 11.96 5.80
CA VAL A 36 5.17 13.35 5.44
C VAL A 36 4.25 13.89 4.35
N LEU A 37 3.81 13.01 3.45
CA LEU A 37 2.90 13.34 2.35
C LEU A 37 2.13 12.10 1.94
N GLY A 38 0.81 12.26 1.81
CA GLY A 38 -0.10 11.25 1.29
C GLY A 38 -0.91 11.78 0.11
N VAL A 39 -1.04 11.00 -0.96
CA VAL A 39 -1.92 11.32 -2.10
C VAL A 39 -2.67 10.06 -2.53
N VAL A 40 -3.98 10.17 -2.73
CA VAL A 40 -4.80 9.07 -3.25
C VAL A 40 -5.77 9.63 -4.28
N GLY A 41 -5.80 9.05 -5.48
CA GLY A 41 -6.61 9.57 -6.58
C GLY A 41 -6.53 8.71 -7.84
N ALA A 42 -6.84 9.31 -8.99
CA ALA A 42 -6.79 8.65 -10.28
C ALA A 42 -5.34 8.29 -10.68
N ASP A 43 -5.17 7.13 -11.30
CA ASP A 43 -3.94 6.78 -12.01
C ASP A 43 -3.91 7.54 -13.35
N LEU A 44 -2.79 8.19 -13.64
CA LEU A 44 -2.57 8.92 -14.90
C LEU A 44 -1.54 8.21 -15.80
N GLY A 45 -1.22 6.94 -15.51
CA GLY A 45 -0.30 6.12 -16.28
C GLY A 45 -0.90 5.60 -17.60
N ASP A 46 -0.22 4.64 -18.23
CA ASP A 46 -0.70 4.02 -19.47
C ASP A 46 -2.01 3.27 -19.22
N PRO A 47 -3.14 3.65 -19.86
CA PRO A 47 -4.41 2.95 -19.73
C PRO A 47 -4.36 1.47 -20.13
N ALA A 48 -3.42 1.07 -21.01
CA ALA A 48 -3.25 -0.31 -21.43
C ALA A 48 -2.82 -1.24 -20.27
N GLU A 49 -2.20 -0.68 -19.23
CA GLU A 49 -1.83 -1.44 -18.02
C GLU A 49 -3.03 -1.69 -17.11
N GLY A 50 -4.15 -0.99 -17.32
CA GLY A 50 -5.43 -1.25 -16.65
C GLY A 50 -5.43 -0.93 -15.16
N PHE A 51 -4.59 -0.01 -14.69
CA PHE A 51 -4.72 0.61 -13.37
C PHE A 51 -5.64 1.83 -13.48
N THR A 52 -6.40 2.13 -12.43
CA THR A 52 -7.37 3.24 -12.43
C THR A 52 -7.13 4.24 -11.31
N HIS A 53 -6.46 3.81 -10.25
CA HIS A 53 -6.18 4.64 -9.08
C HIS A 53 -4.72 4.49 -8.65
N ALA A 54 -4.23 5.53 -7.98
CA ALA A 54 -2.90 5.58 -7.41
C ALA A 54 -2.96 6.00 -5.93
N TYR A 55 -1.99 5.52 -5.19
CA TYR A 55 -1.74 5.78 -3.78
C TYR A 55 -0.27 6.15 -3.60
N LEU A 56 0.01 7.17 -2.82
CA LEU A 56 1.34 7.60 -2.43
C LEU A 56 1.38 7.76 -0.91
N ALA A 57 2.39 7.18 -0.28
CA ALA A 57 2.84 7.58 1.05
C ALA A 57 4.34 7.86 1.02
N VAL A 58 4.71 9.00 1.58
CA VAL A 58 6.11 9.42 1.78
C VAL A 58 6.41 9.35 3.26
N ILE A 59 7.37 8.54 3.65
CA ILE A 59 7.69 8.24 5.05
C ILE A 59 9.12 8.69 5.35
N ALA A 60 9.30 9.48 6.42
CA ALA A 60 10.55 10.18 6.69
C ALA A 60 11.77 9.25 6.83
N ASP A 61 11.63 8.20 7.62
CA ASP A 61 12.71 7.28 8.00
C ASP A 61 12.15 5.90 8.39
N LEU A 62 13.04 4.99 8.81
CA LEU A 62 12.67 3.61 9.15
C LEU A 62 11.80 3.51 10.40
N ASP A 63 11.98 4.41 11.37
CA ASP A 63 11.18 4.38 12.59
C ASP A 63 9.76 4.89 12.33
N ALA A 64 9.62 5.91 11.48
CA ALA A 64 8.33 6.32 10.93
C ALA A 64 7.68 5.19 10.11
N PHE A 65 8.45 4.45 9.30
CA PHE A 65 7.94 3.31 8.53
C PHE A 65 7.42 2.19 9.43
N LYS A 66 8.11 1.89 10.54
CA LYS A 66 7.62 0.93 11.53
C LYS A 66 6.32 1.40 12.15
N ARG A 67 6.26 2.64 12.65
CA ARG A 67 5.01 3.21 13.21
C ARG A 67 3.87 3.15 12.21
N TYR A 68 4.11 3.57 10.97
CA TYR A 68 3.16 3.52 9.87
C TYR A 68 2.66 2.10 9.57
N THR A 69 3.59 1.14 9.46
CA THR A 69 3.28 -0.26 9.09
C THR A 69 2.41 -0.96 10.13
N TRP A 70 2.67 -0.68 11.41
CA TRP A 70 2.01 -1.32 12.56
C TRP A 70 0.87 -0.48 13.15
N ASP A 71 0.58 0.70 12.58
CA ASP A 71 -0.51 1.55 13.06
C ASP A 71 -1.87 0.81 12.99
N PRO A 72 -2.67 0.79 14.07
CA PRO A 72 -3.99 0.17 14.04
C PRO A 72 -4.91 0.69 12.93
N VAL A 73 -4.76 1.96 12.52
CA VAL A 73 -5.50 2.58 11.41
C VAL A 73 -5.10 1.96 10.07
N HIS A 74 -3.82 1.64 9.88
CA HIS A 74 -3.33 0.96 8.69
C HIS A 74 -3.79 -0.50 8.68
N LEU A 75 -3.64 -1.21 9.81
CA LEU A 75 -4.03 -2.62 9.93
C LEU A 75 -5.54 -2.82 9.71
N SER A 76 -6.39 -2.00 10.34
CA SER A 76 -7.84 -2.06 10.12
C SER A 76 -8.24 -1.58 8.72
N GLY A 77 -7.46 -0.69 8.11
CA GLY A 77 -7.70 -0.26 6.74
C GLY A 77 -7.52 -1.40 5.73
N ASP A 78 -6.50 -2.24 5.93
CA ASP A 78 -6.22 -3.40 5.08
C ASP A 78 -7.44 -4.36 5.00
N GLU A 79 -8.20 -4.52 6.08
CA GLU A 79 -9.40 -5.37 6.11
C GLU A 79 -10.50 -4.89 5.15
N VAL A 80 -10.71 -3.57 5.08
CA VAL A 80 -11.71 -2.94 4.20
C VAL A 80 -11.25 -2.95 2.74
N ILE A 81 -9.96 -2.70 2.52
CA ILE A 81 -9.40 -2.49 1.18
C ILE A 81 -9.28 -3.80 0.39
N MET A 82 -8.67 -4.83 0.98
CA MET A 82 -8.08 -5.93 0.20
C MET A 82 -9.10 -6.75 -0.60
N ASP A 83 -10.33 -6.93 -0.11
CA ASP A 83 -11.33 -7.72 -0.83
C ASP A 83 -11.94 -7.01 -2.04
N LYS A 84 -11.76 -5.69 -2.14
CA LYS A 84 -12.32 -4.86 -3.20
C LYS A 84 -11.36 -4.66 -4.37
N LEU A 85 -10.07 -4.99 -4.20
CA LEU A 85 -9.05 -4.77 -5.21
C LEU A 85 -8.83 -6.00 -6.09
N GLU A 86 -8.73 -5.79 -7.39
CA GLU A 86 -8.42 -6.83 -8.38
C GLU A 86 -6.91 -7.07 -8.44
N LYS A 87 -6.13 -5.98 -8.47
CA LYS A 87 -4.68 -6.03 -8.59
C LYS A 87 -4.02 -4.75 -8.07
N MET A 88 -2.75 -4.87 -7.71
CA MET A 88 -1.88 -3.78 -7.31
C MET A 88 -0.49 -3.91 -7.92
N SER A 89 0.17 -2.79 -8.19
CA SER A 89 1.61 -2.72 -8.43
C SER A 89 2.25 -1.74 -7.46
N ALA A 90 3.55 -1.88 -7.23
CA ALA A 90 4.30 -1.00 -6.36
C ALA A 90 5.58 -0.49 -7.02
N VAL A 91 5.86 0.80 -6.84
CA VAL A 91 7.19 1.37 -7.04
C VAL A 91 7.63 1.93 -5.68
N ARG A 92 8.76 1.42 -5.20
CA ARG A 92 9.32 1.80 -3.89
C ARG A 92 10.75 2.24 -4.08
N PHE A 93 11.10 3.39 -3.52
CA PHE A 93 12.46 3.90 -3.58
C PHE A 93 12.76 4.74 -2.34
N SER A 94 14.05 4.97 -2.13
CA SER A 94 14.57 5.80 -1.04
C SER A 94 15.76 6.61 -1.55
N ASP A 95 15.97 7.77 -0.95
CA ASP A 95 17.18 8.60 -1.12
C ASP A 95 18.26 8.29 -0.08
N ASP A 96 17.98 7.39 0.88
CA ASP A 96 18.94 6.92 1.88
C ASP A 96 19.92 5.85 1.32
N ASP A 97 20.87 5.42 2.18
CA ASP A 97 21.78 4.30 1.90
C ASP A 97 21.03 3.06 1.40
N PRO A 98 21.51 2.37 0.35
CA PRO A 98 20.86 1.18 -0.22
C PRO A 98 20.50 0.09 0.81
N ALA A 99 21.23 -0.03 1.92
CA ALA A 99 20.94 -0.98 3.00
C ALA A 99 19.58 -0.74 3.67
N ILE A 100 19.05 0.48 3.60
CA ILE A 100 17.75 0.83 4.19
C ILE A 100 16.59 0.01 3.60
N GLY A 101 16.70 -0.38 2.33
CA GLY A 101 15.71 -1.22 1.66
C GLY A 101 15.60 -2.61 2.31
N GLN A 102 16.73 -3.19 2.73
CA GLN A 102 16.75 -4.48 3.40
C GLN A 102 16.04 -4.40 4.76
N ALA A 103 16.27 -3.34 5.52
CA ALA A 103 15.61 -3.12 6.80
C ALA A 103 14.08 -2.90 6.64
N MET A 104 13.67 -2.14 5.62
CA MET A 104 12.25 -1.96 5.28
C MET A 104 11.58 -3.30 4.94
N TYR A 105 12.20 -4.12 4.10
CA TYR A 105 11.64 -5.44 3.76
C TYR A 105 11.67 -6.43 4.93
N ALA A 106 12.61 -6.32 5.85
CA ALA A 106 12.61 -7.11 7.09
C ALA A 106 11.37 -6.81 7.96
N GLU A 107 10.96 -5.54 8.06
CA GLU A 107 9.72 -5.16 8.74
C GLU A 107 8.46 -5.70 8.03
N VAL A 108 8.44 -5.66 6.69
CA VAL A 108 7.35 -6.26 5.90
C VAL A 108 7.29 -7.77 6.12
N ALA A 109 8.45 -8.45 6.17
CA ALA A 109 8.52 -9.88 6.44
C ALA A 109 8.00 -10.22 7.84
N ALA A 110 8.36 -9.43 8.86
CA ALA A 110 7.83 -9.59 10.22
C ALA A 110 6.30 -9.43 10.26
N LYS A 111 5.73 -8.47 9.52
CA LYS A 111 4.26 -8.32 9.38
C LYS A 111 3.63 -9.54 8.72
N ARG A 112 4.25 -10.10 7.67
CA ARG A 112 3.75 -11.30 6.98
C ARG A 112 3.71 -12.52 7.90
N GLU A 113 4.78 -12.75 8.66
CA GLU A 113 4.86 -13.84 9.63
C GLU A 113 3.78 -13.70 10.70
N ARG A 114 3.57 -12.48 11.20
CA ARG A 114 2.56 -12.20 12.22
C ARG A 114 1.13 -12.39 11.71
N PHE A 115 0.86 -12.07 10.45
CA PHE A 115 -0.49 -12.10 9.86
C PHE A 115 -0.51 -12.94 8.57
N PRO A 116 -0.51 -14.28 8.66
CA PRO A 116 -0.40 -15.16 7.49
C PRO A 116 -1.59 -15.05 6.53
N VAL A 117 -2.80 -14.84 7.02
CA VAL A 117 -4.00 -14.64 6.17
C VAL A 117 -3.88 -13.33 5.38
N TRP A 118 -3.44 -12.26 6.03
CA TRP A 118 -3.14 -10.98 5.37
C TRP A 118 -2.04 -11.16 4.33
N SER A 119 -0.96 -11.88 4.67
CA SER A 119 0.16 -12.14 3.75
C SER A 119 -0.30 -12.83 2.47
N LYS A 120 -1.22 -13.80 2.58
CA LYS A 120 -1.78 -14.47 1.42
C LYS A 120 -2.55 -13.51 0.51
N ARG A 121 -3.45 -12.70 1.08
CA ARG A 121 -4.24 -11.70 0.33
C ARG A 121 -3.34 -10.67 -0.37
N VAL A 122 -2.27 -10.23 0.29
CA VAL A 122 -1.26 -9.34 -0.32
C VAL A 122 -0.59 -10.02 -1.51
N GLY A 123 -0.19 -11.28 -1.39
CA GLY A 123 0.39 -12.06 -2.49
C GLY A 123 -0.54 -12.15 -3.70
N GLU A 124 -1.83 -12.40 -3.47
CA GLU A 124 -2.85 -12.44 -4.53
C GLU A 124 -2.99 -11.09 -5.26
N LEU A 125 -2.89 -9.97 -4.55
CA LEU A 125 -3.05 -8.62 -5.12
C LEU A 125 -1.88 -8.18 -6.00
N PHE A 126 -0.65 -8.47 -5.59
CA PHE A 126 0.53 -8.07 -6.37
C PHE A 126 0.96 -9.13 -7.39
N GLY A 127 0.44 -10.37 -7.27
CA GLY A 127 0.92 -11.55 -8.00
C GLY A 127 2.08 -12.21 -7.26
N GLU A 128 2.14 -13.55 -7.28
CA GLU A 128 3.00 -14.36 -6.39
C GLU A 128 4.51 -14.03 -6.48
N ASP A 129 4.99 -13.40 -7.57
CA ASP A 129 6.41 -13.08 -7.83
C ASP A 129 6.83 -11.62 -7.58
N SER A 130 5.89 -10.74 -7.24
CA SER A 130 6.08 -9.26 -7.24
C SER A 130 6.58 -8.65 -5.93
N LEU A 131 6.81 -9.51 -4.93
CA LEU A 131 7.01 -9.13 -3.53
C LEU A 131 8.34 -9.64 -2.96
N ALA A 132 9.22 -10.14 -3.84
CA ALA A 132 10.59 -10.55 -3.56
C ALA A 132 11.57 -9.39 -3.76
#